data_AF-A0A0Q4F003-F1
#
_entry.id   AF-A0A0Q4F003-F1
#
_cell.length_a   1.000
_cell.length_b   1.000
_cell.length_c   1.000
_cell.angle_alpha   90.00
_cell.angle_beta   90.00
_cell.angle_gamma   90.00
#
_symmetry.space_group_name_H-M   'P 1'
#
loop_
_entity.id
_entity.type
_entity.pdbx_description
1 polymer ?
#
loop_
_entity_poly.entity_id
_entity_poly.type
_entity_poly.pdbx_seq_one_letter_code
_entity_poly.pdbx_strand_id
1 'polypeptide(L)'
;MACLIICPTTHPEQGQYSVAQEVRRLSALFSPLSEFSAEALATGHTLNKKLYLTCPVTNAKVLFEDFDAVAFCPQSDDLNDELYDPLMSAPIPAVNFNSDVYAFSMFCRDMSVQKFKREVYELTPAERGQLYEVVLHGWQRIAEKTLGNYIAMTDVQKCPVYLHDNNRYWFANHQDPAFAESVKALYRHDMPLIYVPKIFCEWEQYFASGRIPDFSETATPGSQHLDTAETTLEAI
;
A
#
# COMPACT_ATOMS: atom_id res chain seq x y z
N MET A 1 -10.15 -5.98 2.96
CA MET A 1 -11.27 -5.39 2.20
C MET A 1 -10.63 -4.46 1.19
N ALA A 2 -10.91 -4.63 -0.10
CA ALA A 2 -10.53 -3.66 -1.11
C ALA A 2 -11.82 -3.13 -1.74
N CYS A 3 -11.93 -1.82 -1.91
CA CYS A 3 -13.07 -1.19 -2.56
C CYS A 3 -12.60 -0.48 -3.81
N LEU A 4 -13.04 -0.95 -4.98
CA LEU A 4 -12.74 -0.31 -6.26
C LEU A 4 -13.93 0.54 -6.69
N ILE A 5 -13.70 1.83 -6.87
CA ILE A 5 -14.68 2.79 -7.37
C ILE A 5 -14.33 3.13 -8.81
N ILE A 6 -15.17 2.71 -9.74
CA ILE A 6 -15.02 3.00 -11.17
C ILE A 6 -15.48 4.44 -11.43
N CYS A 7 -14.62 5.25 -12.03
CA CYS A 7 -14.83 6.69 -12.21
C CYS A 7 -14.79 7.04 -13.71
N PRO A 8 -15.75 6.56 -14.52
CA PRO A 8 -15.65 6.67 -15.97
C PRO A 8 -15.58 8.13 -16.41
N THR A 9 -14.67 8.44 -17.33
CA THR A 9 -14.66 9.70 -18.06
C THR A 9 -15.86 9.72 -19.02
N THR A 10 -16.45 10.89 -19.29
CA THR A 10 -17.54 10.94 -20.26
C THR A 10 -17.03 10.55 -21.65
N HIS A 11 -17.88 9.89 -22.46
CA HIS A 11 -17.48 9.15 -23.67
C HIS A 11 -16.73 9.96 -24.77
N PRO A 12 -16.72 11.31 -24.86
CA PRO A 12 -15.79 11.97 -25.79
C PRO A 12 -14.38 12.22 -25.22
N GLU A 13 -14.15 12.11 -23.91
CA GLU A 13 -12.90 12.53 -23.23
C GLU A 13 -11.98 11.35 -22.86
N GLN A 14 -12.50 10.13 -22.94
CA GLN A 14 -11.77 8.92 -22.58
C GLN A 14 -10.58 8.71 -23.55
N GLY A 15 -9.35 8.68 -22.99
CA GLY A 15 -8.11 8.59 -23.78
C GLY A 15 -7.56 9.92 -24.30
N GLN A 16 -8.20 11.07 -24.02
CA GLN A 16 -7.69 12.39 -24.41
C GLN A 16 -6.90 13.08 -23.30
N TYR A 17 -7.16 12.73 -22.04
CA TYR A 17 -6.45 13.32 -20.91
C TYR A 17 -5.06 12.72 -20.73
N SER A 18 -4.08 13.57 -20.42
CA SER A 18 -2.82 13.11 -19.83
C SER A 18 -3.06 12.56 -18.42
N VAL A 19 -2.09 11.82 -17.89
CA VAL A 19 -2.14 11.32 -16.51
C VAL A 19 -2.39 12.48 -15.53
N ALA A 20 -1.68 13.59 -15.71
CA ALA A 20 -1.79 14.78 -14.86
C ALA A 20 -3.19 15.43 -14.87
N GLN A 21 -3.91 15.36 -15.99
CA GLN A 21 -5.29 15.85 -16.08
C GLN A 21 -6.26 14.91 -15.38
N GLU A 22 -6.06 13.61 -15.56
CA GLU A 22 -6.96 12.61 -14.99
C GLU A 22 -6.82 12.49 -13.47
N VAL A 23 -5.60 12.51 -12.93
CA VAL A 23 -5.38 12.54 -11.47
C VAL A 23 -6.00 13.77 -10.81
N ARG A 24 -5.95 14.94 -11.46
CA ARG A 24 -6.61 16.16 -10.94
C ARG A 24 -8.13 16.03 -10.96
N ARG A 25 -8.69 15.44 -12.01
CA ARG A 25 -10.13 15.15 -12.09
C ARG A 25 -10.58 14.21 -10.97
N LEU A 26 -9.86 13.11 -10.76
CA LEU A 26 -10.13 12.17 -9.67
C LEU A 26 -9.96 12.86 -8.31
N SER A 27 -8.92 13.69 -8.14
CA SER A 27 -8.71 14.43 -6.89
C SER A 27 -9.84 15.40 -6.59
N ALA A 28 -10.39 16.08 -7.61
CA ALA A 28 -11.56 16.95 -7.44
C ALA A 28 -12.84 16.18 -7.08
N LEU A 29 -13.03 14.97 -7.62
CA LEU A 29 -14.16 14.11 -7.28
C LEU A 29 -14.09 13.61 -5.83
N PHE A 30 -12.89 13.34 -5.33
CA PHE A 30 -12.68 12.71 -4.02
C PHE A 30 -12.31 13.71 -2.91
N SER A 31 -11.94 14.95 -3.22
CA SER A 31 -11.63 15.96 -2.20
C SER A 31 -12.74 16.22 -1.17
N PRO A 32 -14.05 16.11 -1.49
CA PRO A 32 -15.10 16.24 -0.47
C PRO A 32 -15.05 15.15 0.62
N LEU A 33 -14.29 14.07 0.39
CA LEU A 33 -14.07 12.99 1.35
C LEU A 33 -12.79 13.21 2.18
N SER A 34 -11.98 14.23 1.87
CA SER A 34 -10.71 14.54 2.54
C SER A 34 -10.80 15.83 3.35
N GLU A 35 -9.83 16.03 4.25
CA GLU A 35 -9.51 17.34 4.80
C GLU A 35 -8.62 18.19 3.86
N PHE A 36 -8.01 17.54 2.87
CA PHE A 36 -7.14 18.19 1.89
C PHE A 36 -7.91 18.73 0.67
N SER A 37 -7.36 19.77 0.06
CA SER A 37 -7.88 20.30 -1.21
C SER A 37 -7.66 19.30 -2.35
N ALA A 38 -8.42 19.45 -3.44
CA ALA A 38 -8.22 18.66 -4.65
C ALA A 38 -6.80 18.75 -5.19
N GLU A 39 -6.19 19.94 -5.17
CA GLU A 39 -4.80 20.10 -5.63
C GLU A 39 -3.82 19.39 -4.69
N ALA A 40 -4.01 19.51 -3.36
CA ALA A 40 -3.13 18.83 -2.40
C ALA A 40 -3.18 17.30 -2.57
N LEU A 41 -4.36 16.74 -2.80
CA LEU A 41 -4.53 15.32 -3.13
C LEU A 41 -3.88 14.94 -4.47
N ALA A 42 -3.95 15.81 -5.48
CA ALA A 42 -3.34 15.57 -6.78
C ALA A 42 -1.79 15.61 -6.72
N THR A 43 -1.22 16.30 -5.74
CA THR A 43 0.23 16.47 -5.58
C THR A 43 0.82 15.60 -4.47
N GLY A 44 0.22 14.45 -4.14
CA GLY A 44 0.81 13.46 -3.24
C GLY A 44 0.26 13.41 -1.81
N HIS A 45 -0.77 14.20 -1.45
CA HIS A 45 -1.42 13.98 -0.15
C HIS A 45 -2.24 12.68 -0.15
N THR A 46 -2.31 12.06 1.02
CA THR A 46 -3.08 10.84 1.21
C THR A 46 -4.58 11.15 1.29
N LEU A 47 -5.37 10.19 0.83
CA LEU A 47 -6.79 10.11 1.13
C LEU A 47 -7.00 8.80 1.89
N ASN A 48 -6.99 8.89 3.23
CA ASN A 48 -7.18 7.72 4.07
C ASN A 48 -8.60 7.69 4.66
N LYS A 49 -9.06 6.49 4.99
CA LYS A 49 -10.27 6.28 5.78
C LYS A 49 -9.95 5.48 7.03
N LYS A 50 -10.67 5.82 8.10
CA LYS A 50 -10.62 5.09 9.36
C LYS A 50 -11.85 4.19 9.43
N LEU A 51 -11.65 2.88 9.52
CA LEU A 51 -12.73 1.91 9.56
C LEU A 51 -12.67 1.08 10.84
N TYR A 52 -13.80 1.00 11.54
CA TYR A 52 -13.96 0.09 12.67
C TYR A 52 -14.37 -1.29 12.16
N LEU A 53 -13.44 -2.24 12.19
CA LEU A 53 -13.65 -3.60 11.71
C LEU A 53 -13.31 -4.62 12.79
N THR A 54 -13.89 -5.82 12.69
CA THR A 54 -13.42 -6.95 13.49
C THR A 54 -12.05 -7.38 12.95
N CYS A 55 -11.02 -7.35 13.80
CA CYS A 55 -9.68 -7.79 13.46
C CYS A 55 -9.69 -9.32 13.27
N PRO A 56 -9.25 -9.84 12.11
CA PRO A 56 -9.24 -11.28 11.83
C PRO A 56 -8.35 -12.11 12.77
N VAL A 57 -7.37 -11.46 13.42
CA VAL A 57 -6.42 -12.14 14.30
C VAL A 57 -6.91 -12.19 15.74
N THR A 58 -7.40 -11.07 16.28
CA THR A 58 -7.79 -10.95 17.69
C THR A 58 -9.28 -11.16 17.94
N ASN A 59 -10.11 -11.12 16.88
CA ASN A 59 -11.56 -11.09 16.92
C ASN A 59 -12.16 -9.88 17.67
N ALA A 60 -11.33 -8.89 18.02
CA ALA A 60 -11.77 -7.65 18.63
C ALA A 60 -12.20 -6.65 17.55
N LYS A 61 -13.11 -5.74 17.92
CA LYS A 61 -13.39 -4.57 17.09
C LYS A 61 -12.25 -3.56 17.24
N VAL A 62 -11.54 -3.27 16.16
CA VAL A 62 -10.35 -2.41 16.11
C VAL A 62 -10.56 -1.30 15.09
N LEU A 63 -9.95 -0.14 15.33
CA LEU A 63 -9.86 0.94 14.36
C LEU A 63 -8.65 0.70 13.45
N PHE A 64 -8.90 0.54 12.16
CA PHE A 64 -7.86 0.51 11.12
C PHE A 64 -7.83 1.88 10.44
N GLU A 65 -6.67 2.52 10.40
CA GLU A 65 -6.50 3.90 9.92
C GLU A 65 -5.74 4.01 8.58
N ASP A 66 -5.32 2.87 8.04
CA ASP A 66 -4.51 2.66 6.85
C ASP A 66 -5.36 2.27 5.63
N PHE A 67 -6.64 2.67 5.56
CA PHE A 67 -7.43 2.49 4.34
C PHE A 67 -7.12 3.60 3.35
N ASP A 68 -5.98 3.46 2.68
CA ASP A 68 -5.48 4.43 1.72
C ASP A 68 -6.17 4.27 0.37
N ALA A 69 -6.58 5.41 -0.19
CA ALA A 69 -7.13 5.50 -1.51
C ALA A 69 -6.01 5.76 -2.51
N VAL A 70 -6.01 5.05 -3.63
CA VAL A 70 -5.04 5.20 -4.71
C VAL A 70 -5.78 5.37 -6.04
N ALA A 71 -5.43 6.40 -6.80
CA ALA A 71 -6.02 6.72 -8.09
C ALA A 71 -5.27 6.01 -9.23
N PHE A 72 -6.02 5.33 -10.09
CA PHE A 72 -5.53 4.64 -11.28
C PHE A 72 -6.12 5.28 -12.52
N CYS A 73 -5.32 5.39 -13.58
CA CYS A 73 -5.81 5.82 -14.88
C CYS A 73 -5.13 5.06 -16.03
N PRO A 74 -5.85 4.80 -17.15
CA PRO A 74 -5.29 4.05 -18.27
C PRO A 74 -3.98 4.61 -18.80
N GLN A 75 -3.84 5.93 -18.85
CA GLN A 75 -2.71 6.62 -19.47
C GLN A 75 -1.40 6.49 -18.68
N SER A 76 -1.43 5.96 -17.46
CA SER A 76 -0.20 5.76 -16.67
C SER A 76 0.77 4.75 -17.29
N ASP A 77 0.33 3.95 -18.27
CA ASP A 77 1.21 3.08 -19.06
C ASP A 77 1.76 3.72 -20.36
N ASP A 78 1.41 4.97 -20.67
CA ASP A 78 1.97 5.68 -21.82
C ASP A 78 3.42 6.09 -21.53
N LEU A 79 4.36 5.42 -22.22
CA LEU A 79 5.79 5.70 -22.14
C LEU A 79 6.19 7.15 -22.50
N ASN A 80 5.31 7.92 -23.13
CA ASN A 80 5.56 9.33 -23.47
C ASN A 80 4.95 10.32 -22.47
N ASP A 81 4.16 9.86 -21.51
CA ASP A 81 3.64 10.72 -20.44
C ASP A 81 4.75 10.95 -19.39
N GLU A 82 4.88 12.18 -18.91
CA GLU A 82 5.88 12.56 -17.89
C GLU A 82 5.65 11.86 -16.55
N LEU A 83 4.42 11.36 -16.32
CA LEU A 83 4.02 10.63 -15.11
C LEU A 83 3.87 9.12 -15.37
N TYR A 84 4.56 8.59 -16.39
CA TYR A 84 4.62 7.16 -16.67
C TYR A 84 4.92 6.35 -15.40
N ASP A 85 3.98 5.47 -15.06
CA ASP A 85 4.02 4.58 -13.91
C ASP A 85 3.01 3.44 -14.16
N PRO A 86 3.43 2.36 -14.82
CA PRO A 86 2.50 1.35 -15.31
C PRO A 86 1.84 0.56 -14.18
N LEU A 87 2.32 0.66 -12.93
CA LEU A 87 1.62 0.10 -11.75
C LEU A 87 0.31 0.84 -11.47
N MET A 88 0.25 2.12 -11.82
CA MET A 88 -0.91 2.99 -11.64
C MET A 88 -1.87 2.92 -12.84
N SER A 89 -1.57 2.08 -13.83
CA SER A 89 -2.46 1.85 -14.98
C SER A 89 -3.61 0.92 -14.62
N ALA A 90 -4.80 1.26 -15.11
CA ALA A 90 -5.97 0.40 -15.08
C ALA A 90 -6.79 0.58 -16.37
N PRO A 91 -7.55 -0.42 -16.83
CA PRO A 91 -8.31 -0.32 -18.09
C PRO A 91 -9.31 0.84 -18.16
N ILE A 92 -9.74 1.32 -17.00
CA ILE A 92 -10.63 2.46 -16.82
C ILE A 92 -10.18 3.25 -15.59
N PRO A 93 -10.41 4.58 -15.55
CA PRO A 93 -10.09 5.37 -14.37
C PRO A 93 -10.84 4.85 -13.15
N ALA A 94 -10.10 4.66 -12.05
CA ALA A 94 -10.65 4.08 -10.84
C ALA A 94 -9.91 4.56 -9.60
N VAL A 95 -10.54 4.42 -8.45
CA VAL A 95 -9.91 4.62 -7.14
C VAL A 95 -10.05 3.34 -6.34
N ASN A 96 -8.95 2.82 -5.83
CA ASN A 96 -8.94 1.66 -4.92
C ASN A 96 -8.73 2.15 -3.49
N PHE A 97 -9.55 1.70 -2.55
CA PHE A 97 -9.27 1.80 -1.11
C PHE A 97 -8.81 0.43 -0.59
N ASN A 98 -7.59 0.34 -0.10
CA ASN A 98 -7.01 -0.87 0.47
C ASN A 98 -6.32 -0.58 1.81
N SER A 99 -6.09 -1.62 2.61
CA SER A 99 -5.35 -1.55 3.87
C SER A 99 -4.43 -2.74 3.96
N ASP A 100 -3.13 -2.47 4.07
CA ASP A 100 -2.10 -3.50 4.17
C ASP A 100 -2.17 -4.23 5.51
N VAL A 101 -2.44 -3.52 6.61
CA VAL A 101 -2.55 -4.13 7.94
C VAL A 101 -3.76 -5.06 7.99
N TYR A 102 -4.90 -4.64 7.44
CA TYR A 102 -6.10 -5.49 7.40
C TYR A 102 -5.92 -6.66 6.42
N ALA A 103 -5.31 -6.44 5.26
CA ALA A 103 -5.01 -7.50 4.29
C ALA A 103 -4.06 -8.54 4.90
N PHE A 104 -3.00 -8.11 5.58
CA PHE A 104 -2.08 -8.99 6.28
C PHE A 104 -2.76 -9.73 7.44
N SER A 105 -3.67 -9.07 8.17
CA SER A 105 -4.48 -9.73 9.20
C SER A 105 -5.35 -10.87 8.62
N MET A 106 -5.99 -10.63 7.48
CA MET A 106 -6.76 -11.65 6.76
C MET A 106 -5.86 -12.80 6.28
N PHE A 107 -4.69 -12.48 5.71
CA PHE A 107 -3.71 -13.48 5.31
C PHE A 107 -3.27 -14.36 6.50
N CYS A 108 -3.00 -13.76 7.66
CA CYS A 108 -2.65 -14.48 8.89
C CYS A 108 -3.77 -15.45 9.31
N ARG A 109 -5.03 -14.98 9.27
CA ARG A 109 -6.20 -15.81 9.53
C ARG A 109 -6.30 -16.98 8.55
N ASP A 110 -6.20 -16.73 7.26
CA ASP A 110 -6.35 -17.78 6.24
C ASP A 110 -5.26 -18.85 6.39
N MET A 111 -4.03 -18.44 6.70
CA MET A 111 -2.94 -19.37 7.00
C MET A 111 -3.17 -20.17 8.29
N SER A 112 -3.79 -19.57 9.31
CA SER A 112 -4.20 -20.29 10.52
C SER A 112 -5.25 -21.35 10.22
N VAL A 113 -6.32 -20.98 9.50
CA VAL A 113 -7.38 -21.90 9.11
C VAL A 113 -6.82 -23.02 8.23
N GLN A 114 -5.87 -22.72 7.34
CA GLN A 114 -5.24 -23.74 6.51
C GLN A 114 -4.41 -24.74 7.34
N LYS A 115 -3.53 -24.25 8.23
CA LYS A 115 -2.55 -25.06 8.98
C LYS A 115 -3.15 -25.72 10.23
N PHE A 116 -3.91 -24.98 11.03
CA PHE A 116 -4.40 -25.40 12.35
C PHE A 116 -5.90 -25.72 12.39
N LYS A 117 -6.64 -25.45 11.30
CA LYS A 117 -8.11 -25.63 11.21
C LYS A 117 -8.90 -24.83 12.26
N ARG A 118 -8.32 -23.73 12.72
CA ARG A 118 -8.84 -22.85 13.78
C ARG A 118 -8.54 -21.39 13.45
N GLU A 119 -9.35 -20.50 14.01
CA GLU A 119 -9.12 -19.07 13.95
C GLU A 119 -7.90 -18.68 14.80
N VAL A 120 -7.26 -17.53 14.50
CA VAL A 120 -5.99 -17.16 15.16
C VAL A 120 -6.15 -16.95 16.66
N TYR A 121 -7.28 -16.35 17.08
CA TYR A 121 -7.60 -16.08 18.49
C TYR A 121 -7.87 -17.35 19.31
N GLU A 122 -8.06 -18.49 18.65
CA GLU A 122 -8.25 -19.80 19.30
C GLU A 122 -6.92 -20.56 19.51
N LEU A 123 -5.82 -20.04 18.95
CA LEU A 123 -4.51 -20.65 19.05
C LEU A 123 -3.84 -20.33 20.38
N THR A 124 -3.05 -21.27 20.88
CA THR A 124 -2.14 -21.03 22.01
C THR A 124 -1.00 -20.09 21.60
N PRO A 125 -0.30 -19.45 22.57
CA PRO A 125 0.83 -18.57 22.26
C PRO A 125 1.93 -19.26 21.42
N ALA A 126 2.22 -20.53 21.70
CA ALA A 126 3.22 -21.29 20.95
C ALA A 126 2.79 -21.53 19.50
N GLU A 127 1.51 -21.84 19.26
CA GLU A 127 0.96 -22.03 17.91
C GLU A 127 0.92 -20.71 17.13
N ARG A 128 0.58 -19.58 17.78
CA ARG A 128 0.66 -18.26 17.17
C ARG A 128 2.09 -17.90 16.77
N GLY A 129 3.08 -18.17 17.62
CA GLY A 129 4.49 -17.97 17.27
C GLY A 129 4.89 -18.74 15.99
N GLN A 130 4.48 -20.01 15.88
CA GLN A 130 4.71 -20.81 14.66
C GLN A 130 3.93 -20.31 13.43
N LEU A 131 2.78 -19.66 13.63
CA LEU A 131 2.03 -19.03 12.56
C LEU A 131 2.74 -17.78 12.07
N TYR A 132 3.15 -16.90 12.98
CA TYR A 132 3.79 -15.60 12.71
C TYR A 132 5.05 -15.73 11.86
N GLU A 133 5.91 -16.70 12.15
CA GLU A 133 7.10 -16.97 11.33
C GLU A 133 6.70 -17.30 9.88
N VAL A 134 5.72 -18.18 9.70
CA VAL A 134 5.26 -18.59 8.37
C VAL A 134 4.61 -17.43 7.62
N VAL A 135 3.77 -16.64 8.29
CA VAL A 135 3.03 -15.54 7.63
C VAL A 135 3.94 -14.36 7.32
N LEU A 136 4.94 -14.05 8.16
CA LEU A 136 5.94 -13.02 7.87
C LEU A 136 6.69 -13.34 6.57
N HIS A 137 7.26 -14.54 6.47
CA HIS A 137 8.00 -14.95 5.28
C HIS A 137 7.10 -15.17 4.07
N GLY A 138 5.84 -15.60 4.28
CA GLY A 138 4.84 -15.67 3.23
C GLY A 138 4.54 -14.29 2.63
N TRP A 139 4.27 -13.30 3.49
CA TRP A 139 3.95 -11.93 3.10
C TRP A 139 5.14 -11.25 2.42
N GLN A 140 6.36 -11.43 2.95
CA GLN A 140 7.60 -10.97 2.32
C GLN A 140 7.74 -11.51 0.89
N ARG A 141 7.54 -12.82 0.67
CA ARG A 141 7.64 -13.41 -0.68
C ARG A 141 6.55 -12.90 -1.63
N ILE A 142 5.35 -12.62 -1.12
CA ILE A 142 4.29 -12.00 -1.92
C ILE A 142 4.72 -10.61 -2.37
N ALA A 143 5.23 -9.79 -1.44
CA ALA A 143 5.74 -8.46 -1.75
C ALA A 143 6.90 -8.51 -2.77
N GLU A 144 7.91 -9.36 -2.54
CA GLU A 144 9.05 -9.54 -3.46
C GLU A 144 8.58 -9.94 -4.87
N LYS A 145 7.60 -10.85 -4.97
CA LYS A 145 7.06 -11.26 -6.27
C LYS A 145 6.28 -10.14 -6.95
N THR A 146 5.45 -9.40 -6.21
CA THR A 146 4.71 -8.25 -6.74
C THR A 146 5.66 -7.18 -7.27
N LEU A 147 6.69 -6.85 -6.49
CA LEU A 147 7.72 -5.89 -6.90
C LEU A 147 8.56 -6.40 -8.06
N GLY A 148 8.93 -7.67 -8.08
CA GLY A 148 9.64 -8.27 -9.21
C GLY A 148 8.84 -8.19 -10.51
N ASN A 149 7.52 -8.40 -10.45
CA ASN A 149 6.64 -8.20 -11.60
C ASN A 149 6.58 -6.73 -12.02
N TYR A 150 6.47 -5.81 -11.05
CA TYR A 150 6.44 -4.37 -11.32
C TYR A 150 7.74 -3.92 -12.01
N ILE A 151 8.90 -4.34 -11.50
CA ILE A 151 10.21 -4.06 -12.12
C ILE A 151 10.26 -4.63 -13.55
N ALA A 152 9.78 -5.86 -13.74
CA ALA A 152 9.85 -6.53 -15.05
C ALA A 152 8.97 -5.88 -16.13
N MET A 153 7.85 -5.24 -15.76
CA MET A 153 6.96 -4.56 -16.69
C MET A 153 7.29 -3.09 -16.91
N THR A 154 8.22 -2.52 -16.14
CA THR A 154 8.50 -1.08 -16.14
C THR A 154 9.77 -0.76 -16.91
N ASP A 155 9.72 0.29 -17.74
CA ASP A 155 10.93 0.94 -18.22
C ASP A 155 11.59 1.70 -17.05
N VAL A 156 12.49 1.02 -16.34
CA VAL A 156 13.14 1.54 -15.12
C VAL A 156 14.04 2.74 -15.36
N GLN A 157 14.37 3.06 -16.62
CA GLN A 157 15.11 4.28 -16.95
C GLN A 157 14.20 5.52 -16.86
N LYS A 158 12.89 5.35 -17.09
CA LYS A 158 11.89 6.42 -17.03
C LYS A 158 11.15 6.48 -15.70
N CYS A 159 10.82 5.31 -15.15
CA CYS A 159 10.17 5.18 -13.84
C CYS A 159 11.02 4.27 -12.96
N PRO A 160 12.01 4.83 -12.24
CA PRO A 160 12.91 4.04 -11.41
C PRO A 160 12.13 3.25 -10.35
N VAL A 161 12.31 1.95 -10.39
CA VAL A 161 11.80 1.02 -9.38
C VAL A 161 12.82 -0.10 -9.19
N TYR A 162 13.15 -0.42 -7.94
CA TYR A 162 14.07 -1.51 -7.61
C TYR A 162 13.91 -1.97 -6.16
N LEU A 163 14.34 -3.20 -5.89
CA LEU A 163 14.43 -3.78 -4.55
C LEU A 163 15.87 -3.61 -4.04
N HIS A 164 16.04 -3.22 -2.77
CA HIS A 164 17.36 -3.16 -2.15
C HIS A 164 17.88 -4.57 -1.84
N ASP A 165 19.19 -4.80 -1.91
CA ASP A 165 19.84 -6.11 -1.73
C ASP A 165 19.56 -6.81 -0.39
N ASN A 166 19.13 -6.05 0.62
CA ASN A 166 18.80 -6.58 1.95
C ASN A 166 17.33 -7.01 2.07
N ASN A 167 16.52 -6.83 1.01
CA ASN A 167 15.08 -7.07 0.95
C ASN A 167 14.25 -6.39 2.05
N ARG A 168 14.81 -5.35 2.70
CA ARG A 168 14.13 -4.57 3.75
C ARG A 168 13.50 -3.30 3.21
N TYR A 169 13.94 -2.86 2.05
CA TYR A 169 13.47 -1.64 1.41
C TYR A 169 13.29 -1.87 -0.09
N TRP A 170 12.36 -1.13 -0.66
CA TRP A 170 12.24 -0.98 -2.10
C TRP A 170 12.07 0.50 -2.44
N PHE A 171 12.29 0.84 -3.70
CA PHE A 171 12.24 2.21 -4.17
C PHE A 171 11.31 2.28 -5.36
N ALA A 172 10.54 3.36 -5.43
CA ALA A 172 9.61 3.62 -6.53
C ALA A 172 9.57 5.11 -6.82
N ASN A 173 9.24 5.46 -8.06
CA ASN A 173 9.06 6.84 -8.48
C ASN A 173 7.73 7.46 -8.00
N HIS A 174 7.10 6.88 -6.97
CA HIS A 174 5.87 7.35 -6.36
C HIS A 174 5.92 7.18 -4.84
N GLN A 175 5.22 8.06 -4.16
CA GLN A 175 4.92 7.94 -2.74
C GLN A 175 3.84 6.87 -2.53
N ASP A 176 4.00 6.09 -1.46
CA ASP A 176 3.08 5.03 -1.05
C ASP A 176 3.00 5.03 0.49
N PRO A 177 1.89 5.50 1.08
CA PRO A 177 0.64 5.88 0.42
C PRO A 177 0.65 7.30 -0.18
N ALA A 178 -0.03 7.47 -1.32
CA ALA A 178 -0.47 8.75 -1.88
C ALA A 178 -1.78 8.55 -2.66
N PHE A 179 -2.68 9.53 -2.64
CA PHE A 179 -3.91 9.44 -3.44
C PHE A 179 -3.60 9.45 -4.93
N ALA A 180 -2.88 10.48 -5.36
CA ALA A 180 -2.38 10.62 -6.71
C ALA A 180 -1.16 11.54 -6.69
N GLU A 181 -0.40 11.54 -7.78
CA GLU A 181 0.81 12.36 -7.90
C GLU A 181 0.91 12.96 -9.29
N SER A 182 0.84 14.28 -9.35
CA SER A 182 1.16 15.05 -10.55
C SER A 182 2.63 15.44 -10.66
N VAL A 183 3.45 14.98 -9.71
CA VAL A 183 4.91 15.13 -9.68
C VAL A 183 5.49 13.83 -9.15
N LYS A 184 6.44 13.26 -9.88
CA LYS A 184 7.11 12.01 -9.50
C LYS A 184 8.45 12.30 -8.84
N ALA A 185 8.78 11.54 -7.81
CA ALA A 185 10.07 11.57 -7.14
C ALA A 185 10.42 10.16 -6.66
N LEU A 186 11.70 9.90 -6.39
CA LEU A 186 12.14 8.60 -5.90
C LEU A 186 11.94 8.52 -4.38
N TYR A 187 11.14 7.55 -3.96
CA TYR A 187 10.83 7.32 -2.55
C TYR A 187 11.35 5.96 -2.08
N ARG A 188 11.77 5.90 -0.82
CA ARG A 188 12.05 4.64 -0.12
C ARG A 188 10.82 4.14 0.62
N HIS A 189 10.53 2.86 0.43
CA HIS A 189 9.40 2.15 1.04
C HIS A 189 9.89 0.97 1.86
N ASP A 190 9.18 0.68 2.96
CA ASP A 190 9.50 -0.43 3.87
C ASP A 190 8.92 -1.75 3.34
N MET A 191 9.72 -2.82 3.39
CA MET A 191 9.27 -4.18 3.12
C MET A 191 8.64 -4.83 4.36
N PRO A 192 7.83 -5.90 4.22
CA PRO A 192 7.22 -6.64 5.32
C PRO A 192 8.13 -6.94 6.51
N LEU A 193 9.39 -7.30 6.26
CA LEU A 193 10.38 -7.55 7.32
C LEU A 193 10.57 -6.38 8.31
N ILE A 194 10.21 -5.15 7.93
CA ILE A 194 10.30 -3.95 8.78
C ILE A 194 9.02 -3.75 9.60
N TYR A 195 7.85 -3.72 8.94
CA TYR A 195 6.62 -3.26 9.59
C TYR A 195 5.81 -4.39 10.24
N VAL A 196 5.85 -5.62 9.71
CA VAL A 196 5.07 -6.75 10.25
C VAL A 196 5.42 -7.09 11.71
N PRO A 197 6.70 -7.06 12.16
CA PRO A 197 7.02 -7.28 13.57
C PRO A 197 6.30 -6.32 14.53
N LYS A 198 6.04 -5.07 14.10
CA LYS A 198 5.28 -4.10 14.90
C LYS A 198 3.81 -4.52 15.02
N ILE A 199 3.21 -4.99 13.92
CA ILE A 199 1.85 -5.53 13.90
C ILE A 199 1.72 -6.74 14.84
N PHE A 200 2.68 -7.66 14.83
CA PHE A 200 2.69 -8.79 15.76
C PHE A 200 2.76 -8.34 17.22
N CYS A 201 3.55 -7.32 17.52
CA CYS A 201 3.64 -6.75 18.86
C CYS A 201 2.26 -6.27 19.35
N GLU A 202 1.51 -5.57 18.49
CA GLU A 202 0.16 -5.09 18.81
C GLU A 202 -0.82 -6.25 19.07
N TRP A 203 -0.77 -7.31 18.27
CA TRP A 203 -1.60 -8.50 18.49
C TRP A 203 -1.24 -9.24 19.79
N GLU A 204 0.04 -9.43 20.10
CA GLU A 204 0.44 -10.11 21.33
C GLU A 204 0.15 -9.29 22.58
N GLN A 205 0.24 -7.96 22.51
CA GLN A 205 -0.20 -7.10 23.61
C GLN A 205 -1.70 -7.27 23.89
N TYR A 206 -2.53 -7.42 22.85
CA TYR A 206 -3.93 -7.79 23.02
C TYR A 206 -4.09 -9.15 23.70
N PHE A 207 -3.40 -10.19 23.23
CA PHE A 207 -3.53 -11.52 23.82
C PHE A 207 -3.02 -11.59 25.27
N ALA A 208 -2.04 -10.77 25.63
CA ALA A 208 -1.46 -10.74 26.97
C ALA A 208 -2.30 -9.93 27.97
N SER A 209 -2.90 -8.82 27.53
CA SER A 209 -3.47 -7.80 28.44
C SER A 209 -4.92 -7.39 28.13
N GLY A 210 -5.46 -7.79 26.98
CA GLY A 210 -6.74 -7.31 26.46
C GLY A 210 -6.68 -5.89 25.90
N ARG A 211 -5.50 -5.25 25.84
CA ARG A 211 -5.33 -3.93 25.21
C ARG A 211 -5.72 -4.01 23.74
N ILE A 212 -6.69 -3.20 23.31
CA ILE A 212 -7.08 -3.12 21.91
C ILE A 212 -5.85 -2.72 21.07
N PRO A 213 -5.54 -3.46 19.98
CA PRO A 213 -4.43 -3.12 19.09
C PRO A 213 -4.55 -1.70 18.55
N ASP A 214 -3.42 -1.01 18.49
CA ASP A 214 -3.28 0.32 17.90
C ASP A 214 -2.25 0.26 16.77
N PHE A 215 -2.74 0.37 15.54
CA PHE A 215 -1.92 0.24 14.33
C PHE A 215 -1.43 1.58 13.78
N SER A 216 -1.67 2.70 14.48
CA SER A 216 -1.32 4.04 14.00
C SER A 216 0.18 4.21 13.70
N GLU A 217 1.06 3.57 14.47
CA GLU A 217 2.52 3.56 14.24
C GLU A 217 3.01 2.42 13.31
N THR A 218 2.09 1.53 12.91
CA THR A 218 2.38 0.37 12.05
C THR A 218 1.97 0.57 10.61
N ALA A 219 1.08 1.55 10.34
CA ALA A 219 0.91 2.09 9.01
C ALA A 219 2.29 2.51 8.51
N THR A 220 2.65 2.06 7.30
CA THR A 220 3.92 2.39 6.66
C THR A 220 4.11 3.89 6.80
N PRO A 221 5.12 4.38 7.55
CA PRO A 221 5.38 5.81 7.62
C PRO A 221 5.54 6.28 6.18
N GLY A 222 4.87 7.39 5.83
CA GLY A 222 4.92 7.94 4.48
C GLY A 222 6.36 7.89 3.95
N SER A 223 6.51 7.41 2.72
CA SER A 223 7.78 7.10 2.10
C SER A 223 8.76 8.25 2.28
N GLN A 224 10.01 7.95 2.66
CA GLN A 224 11.00 9.00 2.86
C GLN A 224 11.46 9.50 1.50
N HIS A 225 11.22 10.79 1.22
CA HIS A 225 11.76 11.46 0.05
C HIS A 225 13.29 11.44 0.15
N LEU A 226 13.95 10.92 -0.87
CA LEU A 226 15.41 11.00 -0.97
C LEU A 226 15.76 12.36 -1.56
N ASP A 227 16.06 13.33 -0.71
CA ASP A 227 16.81 14.51 -1.18
C ASP A 227 18.14 14.00 -1.75
N THR A 228 18.60 14.60 -2.86
CA THR A 228 19.78 14.22 -3.68
C THR A 228 21.14 14.30 -2.94
N ALA A 229 21.20 14.03 -1.65
CA ALA A 229 22.37 14.09 -0.78
C ALA A 229 22.76 12.74 -0.13
N GLU A 230 22.04 11.65 -0.37
CA GLU A 230 22.60 10.31 -0.12
C GLU A 230 23.45 9.91 -1.33
N THR A 231 24.76 10.07 -1.17
CA THR A 231 25.79 9.74 -2.13
C THR A 231 25.61 8.32 -2.68
N THR A 232 25.19 8.25 -3.95
CA THR A 232 25.43 7.14 -4.89
C THR A 232 26.92 6.80 -4.92
N LEU A 233 27.38 5.96 -4.01
CA LEU A 233 28.77 5.46 -4.01
C LEU A 233 28.91 3.98 -3.67
N GLU A 234 27.82 3.24 -3.49
CA GLU A 234 27.89 1.77 -3.31
C GLU A 234 26.85 1.03 -4.17
N ALA A 235 26.78 1.36 -5.46
CA ALA A 235 26.07 0.53 -6.44
C ALA A 235 26.73 0.65 -7.83
N ILE A 236 27.82 -0.09 -8.02
CA ILE A 236 28.19 -0.72 -9.29
C ILE A 236 28.51 -2.19 -8.97
#